data_AF-L8Y6M0-F1
#
_entry.id   AF-L8Y6M0-F1
#
_cell.length_a   1.000
_cell.length_b   1.000
_cell.length_c   1.000
_cell.angle_alpha   90.00
_cell.angle_beta   90.00
_cell.angle_gamma   90.00
#
_symmetry.space_group_name_H-M   'P 1'
#
loop_
_entity.id
_entity.type
_entity.pdbx_description
1 polymer ?
#
loop_
_entity_poly.entity_id
_entity_poly.type
_entity_poly.pdbx_seq_one_letter_code
_entity_poly.pdbx_strand_id
1 'polypeptide(L)'
;MKVLLLLLLPVLGTLVSSSKPQCTIQDVINQKIEEDFSSLRFSVTACTCGSACGSGDVRAETTCHCQCAGMDWTGARCCRLQGRA
;
A
#
# COMPACT_ATOMS: atom_id res chain seq x y z
N MET A 1 9.05 26.51 38.73
CA MET A 1 7.66 26.28 38.29
C MET A 1 7.44 26.41 36.77
N LYS A 2 8.19 27.24 36.02
CA LYS A 2 8.05 27.36 34.55
C LYS A 2 8.62 26.21 33.71
N VAL A 3 9.63 25.49 34.22
CA VAL A 3 10.33 24.42 33.47
C VAL A 3 9.48 23.15 33.34
N LEU A 4 8.63 22.88 34.33
CA LEU A 4 7.74 21.70 34.33
C LEU A 4 6.67 21.77 33.22
N LEU A 5 6.23 22.99 32.87
CA LEU A 5 5.26 23.21 31.79
C LEU A 5 5.87 22.96 30.41
N LEU A 6 7.18 23.27 30.25
CA LEU A 6 7.89 23.10 28.98
C LEU A 6 8.17 21.63 28.64
N LEU A 7 8.31 20.77 29.66
CA LEU A 7 8.56 19.33 29.51
C LEU A 7 7.29 18.52 29.15
N LEU A 8 6.09 19.10 29.31
CA LEU A 8 4.81 18.43 29.00
C LEU A 8 4.32 18.67 27.56
N LEU A 9 4.86 19.68 26.86
CA LEU A 9 4.55 19.99 25.46
C LEU A 9 4.85 18.86 24.46
N PRO A 10 5.97 18.11 24.53
CA PRO A 10 6.25 17.05 23.56
C PRO A 10 5.29 15.86 23.66
N VAL A 11 4.65 15.64 24.82
CA VAL A 11 3.67 14.56 25.02
C VAL A 11 2.33 14.89 24.35
N LEU A 12 1.94 16.17 24.28
CA LEU A 12 0.77 16.59 23.51
C LEU A 12 1.02 16.50 21.99
N GLY A 13 2.26 16.72 21.55
CA GLY A 13 2.64 16.61 20.13
C GLY A 13 2.49 15.19 19.57
N THR A 14 2.61 14.15 20.41
CA THR A 14 2.41 12.75 20.02
C THR A 14 0.94 12.30 20.03
N LEU A 15 0.04 13.11 20.60
CA LEU A 15 -1.41 12.84 20.64
C LEU A 15 -2.17 13.53 19.50
N VAL A 16 -1.50 14.33 18.67
CA VAL A 16 -2.04 14.74 17.37
C VAL A 16 -2.07 13.50 16.49
N SER A 17 -3.25 12.89 16.51
CA SER A 17 -3.71 11.81 15.66
C SER A 17 -3.11 11.89 14.26
N SER A 18 -2.77 10.71 13.74
CA SER A 18 -3.48 10.02 12.65
C SER A 18 -4.73 10.72 12.04
N SER A 19 -4.70 12.01 11.79
CA SER A 19 -5.61 12.71 10.89
C SER A 19 -4.75 13.11 9.73
N LYS A 20 -4.85 12.38 8.61
CA LYS A 20 -4.29 12.82 7.34
C LYS A 20 -4.70 14.28 7.16
N PRO A 21 -3.75 15.23 7.03
CA PRO A 21 -4.09 16.62 6.76
C PRO A 21 -4.62 16.67 5.33
N GLN A 22 -5.91 16.38 5.15
CA GLN A 22 -6.59 16.62 3.89
C GLN A 22 -6.89 18.12 3.81
N CYS A 23 -5.84 18.88 3.52
CA CYS A 23 -5.87 20.34 3.49
C CYS A 23 -6.04 20.90 2.07
N THR A 24 -6.15 20.03 1.06
CA THR A 24 -6.51 20.42 -0.30
C THR A 24 -7.66 19.56 -0.81
N ILE A 25 -8.50 20.14 -1.68
CA ILE A 25 -9.59 19.41 -2.35
C ILE A 25 -9.04 18.18 -3.11
N GLN A 26 -7.81 18.27 -3.61
CA GLN A 26 -7.17 17.20 -4.38
C GLN A 26 -6.84 15.98 -3.51
N ASP A 27 -6.40 16.19 -2.27
CA ASP A 27 -6.08 15.10 -1.34
C ASP A 27 -7.33 14.32 -0.94
N VAL A 28 -8.45 15.03 -0.76
CA VAL A 28 -9.76 14.44 -0.45
C VAL A 28 -10.21 13.50 -1.56
N ILE A 29 -10.13 13.95 -2.81
CA ILE A 29 -10.50 13.17 -3.98
C ILE A 29 -9.60 11.93 -4.09
N ASN A 30 -8.28 12.10 -3.99
CA ASN A 30 -7.33 11.01 -4.14
C ASN A 30 -7.52 9.92 -3.08
N GLN A 31 -7.75 10.29 -1.82
CA GLN A 31 -7.99 9.30 -0.77
C GLN A 31 -9.30 8.54 -0.97
N LYS A 32 -10.37 9.23 -1.38
CA LYS A 32 -11.65 8.58 -1.61
C LYS A 32 -11.61 7.62 -2.80
N ILE A 33 -10.87 7.98 -3.85
CA ILE A 33 -10.57 7.08 -4.97
C ILE A 33 -9.80 5.86 -4.47
N GLU A 34 -8.75 6.03 -3.66
CA GLU A 34 -8.00 4.88 -3.13
C GLU A 34 -8.89 3.93 -2.31
N GLU A 35 -9.76 4.47 -1.46
CA GLU A 35 -10.68 3.67 -0.62
C GLU A 35 -11.72 2.93 -1.48
N ASP A 36 -12.44 3.63 -2.36
CA ASP A 36 -13.54 3.07 -3.15
C ASP A 36 -13.03 2.05 -4.20
N PHE A 37 -11.90 2.34 -4.85
CA PHE A 37 -11.32 1.45 -5.85
C PHE A 37 -10.46 0.32 -5.26
N SER A 38 -10.10 0.37 -3.97
CA SER A 38 -9.38 -0.73 -3.31
C SER A 38 -10.12 -2.07 -3.39
N SER A 39 -11.46 -2.04 -3.41
CA SER A 39 -12.31 -3.22 -3.54
C SER A 39 -12.47 -3.70 -4.99
N LEU A 40 -12.35 -2.79 -5.96
CA LEU A 40 -12.47 -3.11 -7.40
C LEU A 40 -11.16 -3.66 -7.98
N ARG A 41 -10.01 -3.24 -7.45
CA ARG A 41 -8.69 -3.61 -7.97
C ARG A 41 -8.34 -5.08 -7.67
N PHE A 42 -7.72 -5.73 -8.64
CA PHE A 42 -7.05 -7.00 -8.39
C PHE A 42 -5.66 -6.73 -7.84
N SER A 43 -5.30 -7.42 -6.75
CA SER A 43 -3.96 -7.42 -6.19
C SER A 43 -3.27 -8.74 -6.51
N VAL A 44 -1.97 -8.68 -6.74
CA VAL A 44 -1.13 -9.86 -6.91
C VAL A 44 -0.91 -10.51 -5.54
N THR A 45 -1.34 -11.75 -5.42
CA THR A 45 -1.19 -12.56 -4.20
C THR A 45 -0.05 -13.58 -4.30
N ALA A 46 0.35 -13.95 -5.51
CA ALA A 46 1.49 -14.81 -5.76
C ALA A 46 2.04 -14.58 -7.17
N CYS A 47 3.32 -14.89 -7.36
CA CYS A 47 4.00 -14.90 -8.64
C CYS A 47 4.48 -16.31 -8.96
N THR A 48 4.52 -16.64 -10.24
CA THR A 48 5.20 -17.83 -10.75
C THR A 48 6.07 -17.43 -11.92
N CYS A 49 7.23 -18.05 -12.01
CA CYS A 49 8.25 -17.74 -12.98
C CYS A 49 8.60 -19.02 -13.72
N GLY A 50 8.78 -18.92 -15.04
CA GLY A 50 9.27 -20.04 -15.83
C GLY A 50 10.71 -20.42 -15.52
N SER A 51 11.26 -21.37 -16.28
CA SER A 51 12.66 -21.81 -16.14
C SER A 51 13.07 -22.25 -14.72
N ALA A 52 12.11 -22.76 -13.93
CA ALA A 52 12.28 -23.13 -12.52
C ALA A 52 12.83 -21.99 -11.63
N CYS A 53 12.64 -20.73 -12.03
CA CYS A 53 13.04 -19.58 -11.23
C CYS A 53 12.12 -19.42 -10.00
N GLY A 54 12.69 -19.44 -8.80
CA GLY A 54 11.97 -19.16 -7.55
C GLY A 54 12.12 -17.72 -7.07
N SER A 55 12.92 -16.90 -7.75
CA SER A 55 13.26 -15.54 -7.33
C SER A 55 12.44 -14.50 -8.07
N GLY A 56 11.61 -13.77 -7.33
CA GLY A 56 10.83 -12.67 -7.86
C GLY A 56 10.23 -11.78 -6.77
N ASP A 57 9.70 -10.65 -7.19
CA ASP A 57 9.04 -9.66 -6.34
C ASP A 57 7.73 -9.14 -6.97
N VAL A 58 6.89 -8.51 -6.15
CA VAL A 58 5.71 -7.79 -6.62
C VAL A 58 6.01 -6.29 -6.62
N ARG A 59 5.83 -5.65 -7.77
CA ARG A 59 5.99 -4.21 -7.97
C ARG A 59 4.64 -3.53 -8.07
N ALA A 60 4.50 -2.40 -7.37
CA ALA A 60 3.28 -1.59 -7.34
C ALA A 60 2.01 -2.42 -7.10
N GLU A 61 2.12 -3.46 -6.24
CA GLU A 61 1.03 -4.39 -5.85
C GLU A 61 0.36 -5.20 -6.97
N THR A 62 0.77 -4.98 -8.23
CA THR A 62 0.01 -5.39 -9.41
C THR A 62 0.85 -6.11 -10.46
N THR A 63 2.19 -6.05 -10.35
CA THR A 63 3.10 -6.60 -11.37
C THR A 63 4.07 -7.58 -10.74
N CYS A 64 4.11 -8.82 -11.22
CA CYS A 64 5.17 -9.77 -10.88
C CYS A 64 6.44 -9.47 -11.67
N HIS A 65 7.58 -9.46 -10.99
CA HIS A 65 8.89 -9.38 -11.62
C HIS A 65 9.73 -10.61 -11.25
N CYS A 66 10.03 -11.43 -12.26
CA CYS A 66 10.97 -12.53 -12.11
C CYS A 66 12.39 -12.01 -12.30
N GLN A 67 13.27 -12.29 -11.34
CA GLN A 67 14.61 -11.70 -11.26
C GLN A 67 15.70 -12.55 -11.92
N CYS A 68 15.43 -13.83 -12.21
CA CYS A 68 16.40 -14.68 -12.87
C CYS A 68 16.70 -14.18 -14.30
N ALA A 69 17.90 -14.46 -14.80
CA ALA A 69 18.23 -14.18 -16.19
C ALA A 69 17.54 -15.17 -17.14
N GLY A 70 17.22 -14.72 -18.35
CA GLY A 70 16.68 -15.60 -19.40
C GLY A 70 15.27 -16.12 -19.15
N MET A 71 14.43 -15.33 -18.44
CA MET A 71 13.03 -15.70 -18.20
C MET A 71 12.27 -15.92 -19.51
N ASP A 72 11.68 -17.10 -19.65
CA ASP A 72 10.79 -17.51 -20.72
C ASP A 72 9.38 -16.94 -20.55
N TRP A 73 8.85 -16.96 -19.31
CA TRP A 73 7.55 -16.38 -18.99
C TRP A 73 7.43 -15.99 -17.51
N THR A 74 6.40 -15.20 -17.21
CA THR A 74 6.03 -14.76 -15.86
C THR A 74 4.51 -14.85 -15.73
N GLY A 75 4.02 -15.41 -14.62
CA GLY A 75 2.60 -15.49 -14.29
C GLY A 75 2.31 -14.85 -12.94
N ALA A 76 1.11 -14.27 -12.82
CA ALA A 76 0.65 -13.63 -11.60
C ALA A 76 -0.70 -14.24 -11.17
N ARG A 77 -0.87 -14.49 -9.88
CA ARG A 77 -2.14 -14.85 -9.28
C ARG A 77 -2.82 -13.60 -8.73
N CYS A 78 -3.88 -13.19 -9.40
CA CYS A 78 -4.63 -11.98 -9.07
C CYS A 78 -5.89 -12.32 -8.28
N CYS A 79 -6.09 -11.64 -7.14
CA CYS A 79 -7.29 -11.78 -6.31
C CYS A 79 -7.91 -10.41 -6.06
N ARG A 80 -9.23 -10.35 -5.86
CA ARG A 80 -9.93 -9.16 -5.37
C ARG A 80 -11.01 -9.55 -4.37
N LEU A 81 -11.38 -8.63 -3.50
CA LEU A 81 -12.56 -8.81 -2.67
C LEU A 81 -13.80 -8.64 -3.55
N GLN A 82 -14.70 -9.62 -3.52
CA GLN A 82 -15.94 -9.54 -4.25
C GLN A 82 -17.10 -9.47 -3.25
N GLY A 83 -17.74 -8.30 -3.17
CA GLY A 83 -18.99 -8.16 -2.43
C GLY A 83 -20.06 -9.03 -3.07
N ARG A 84 -20.78 -9.82 -2.26
CA ARG A 84 -22.05 -10.41 -2.69
C ARG A 84 -23.11 -9.31 -2.63
N ALA A 85 -23.87 -9.17 -3.72
CA ALA A 85 -25.06 -8.32 -3.77
C ALA A 85 -26.21 -8.94 -2.96
#